data_AF-A0AA38FQV2-F1
#
_entry.id   AF-A0AA38FQV2-F1
#
_cell.length_a   1.000
_cell.length_b   1.000
_cell.length_c   1.000
_cell.angle_alpha   90.00
_cell.angle_beta   90.00
_cell.angle_gamma   90.00
#
_symmetry.space_group_name_H-M   'P 1'
#
loop_
_entity.id
_entity.type
_entity.pdbx_description
1 polymer ?
#
loop_
_entity_poly.entity_id
_entity_poly.type
_entity_poly.pdbx_seq_one_letter_code
_entity_poly.pdbx_strand_id
1 'polypeptide(L)' 'YHGGTNFGRSGGPFITPSYDYDAPIDEYGMIRQPKWGHLRDLHKAIKLCSIPLLVWSSHDNITLGASQE' A
#
# COMPACT_ATOMS: atom_id res chain seq x y z
N TYR A 1 -1.41 4.10 -1.50
CA TYR A 1 -1.79 5.18 -0.56
C TYR A 1 -1.31 6.49 -1.16
N HIS A 2 -2.11 7.54 -1.01
CA HIS A 2 -1.89 8.90 -1.50
C HIS A 2 -2.37 9.85 -0.41
N GLY A 3 -1.55 10.84 -0.04
CA GLY A 3 -1.89 11.78 1.03
C GLY A 3 -2.70 12.99 0.53
N GLY A 4 -2.23 13.67 -0.52
CA GLY A 4 -2.92 14.80 -1.16
C GLY A 4 -2.51 16.17 -0.63
N THR A 5 -3.46 17.10 -0.56
CA THR A 5 -3.22 18.50 -0.15
C THR A 5 -4.28 18.96 0.85
N ASN A 6 -3.87 19.65 1.90
CA ASN A 6 -4.76 20.30 2.86
C ASN A 6 -5.19 21.68 2.36
N PHE A 7 -6.20 21.72 1.48
CA PHE A 7 -6.81 22.97 1.03
C PHE A 7 -7.66 23.63 2.11
N GLY A 8 -7.87 24.96 1.99
CA GLY A 8 -8.82 25.67 2.86
C GLY A 8 -8.44 25.70 4.35
N ARG A 9 -7.16 25.53 4.69
CA ARG A 9 -6.67 25.43 6.08
C ARG A 9 -7.25 24.23 6.84
N SER A 10 -7.44 23.10 6.18
CA SER A 10 -7.82 21.83 6.82
C SER A 10 -6.68 21.16 7.60
N GLY A 11 -5.45 21.66 7.49
CA GLY A 11 -4.27 21.14 8.19
C GLY A 11 -4.08 21.71 9.59
N GLY A 12 -3.14 21.13 10.34
CA GLY A 12 -2.77 21.61 11.68
C GLY A 12 -2.01 22.96 11.66
N PRO A 13 -1.95 23.66 12.81
CA PRO A 13 -1.21 24.91 12.92
C PRO A 13 0.28 24.70 12.64
N PHE A 14 0.91 25.68 11.97
CA PHE A 14 2.34 25.67 11.60
C PHE A 14 2.77 24.50 10.69
N ILE A 15 1.84 23.89 9.94
CA ILE A 15 2.12 22.87 8.92
C ILE A 15 1.83 23.45 7.54
N THR A 16 2.65 23.10 6.55
CA THR A 16 2.42 23.48 5.16
C THR A 16 1.18 22.79 4.57
N PRO A 17 0.51 23.36 3.56
CA PRO A 17 -0.63 22.70 2.91
C PRO A 17 -0.31 21.34 2.29
N SER A 18 0.95 21.11 1.90
CA SER A 18 1.35 19.81 1.34
C SER A 18 1.08 18.69 2.34
N TYR A 19 0.44 17.63 1.85
CA TYR A 19 0.14 16.41 2.59
C TYR A 19 0.68 15.18 1.82
N ASP A 20 1.77 15.36 1.08
CA ASP A 20 2.40 14.36 0.22
C ASP A 20 2.89 13.11 0.98
N TYR A 21 3.38 13.30 2.20
CA TYR A 21 3.96 12.27 3.08
C TYR A 21 5.07 11.41 2.47
N ASP A 22 5.66 11.80 1.34
CA ASP A 22 6.54 10.93 0.56
C ASP A 22 5.89 9.54 0.33
N ALA A 23 4.58 9.57 0.08
CA ALA A 23 3.74 8.40 -0.13
C ALA A 23 4.08 7.71 -1.46
N PRO A 24 3.68 6.42 -1.63
CA PRO A 24 3.90 5.68 -2.88
C PRO A 24 3.26 6.33 -4.12
N ILE A 25 2.24 7.16 -3.92
CA ILE A 25 1.66 8.04 -4.93
C ILE A 25 1.78 9.46 -4.38
N ASP A 26 2.41 10.34 -5.15
CA ASP A 26 2.67 11.71 -4.70
C ASP A 26 1.42 12.59 -4.69
N GLU A 27 1.56 13.81 -4.16
CA GLU A 27 0.52 14.84 -4.07
C GLU A 27 -0.19 15.15 -5.41
N TYR A 28 0.45 14.89 -6.56
CA TYR A 28 -0.11 15.10 -7.89
C TYR A 28 -0.64 13.81 -8.55
N GLY A 29 -0.57 12.67 -7.87
CA GLY A 29 -1.02 11.38 -8.39
C GLY A 29 0.04 10.59 -9.15
N MET A 30 1.30 11.03 -9.17
CA MET A 30 2.39 10.32 -9.84
C MET A 30 2.92 9.17 -8.97
N ILE A 31 3.23 8.04 -9.60
CA ILE A 31 3.72 6.85 -8.92
C ILE A 31 5.20 7.02 -8.55
N ARG A 32 5.53 6.77 -7.28
CA ARG A 32 6.91 6.72 -6.79
C ARG A 32 7.43 5.28 -6.70
N GLN A 33 8.42 4.98 -7.53
CA GLN A 33 9.19 3.73 -7.42
C GLN A 33 10.40 3.92 -6.48
N PRO A 34 10.81 2.87 -5.75
CA PRO A 34 10.29 1.49 -5.77
C PRO A 34 9.08 1.26 -4.82
N LYS A 35 8.75 2.24 -3.97
CA LYS A 35 7.77 2.10 -2.88
C LYS A 35 6.41 1.56 -3.35
N TRP A 36 5.88 2.11 -4.45
CA TRP A 36 4.60 1.67 -4.99
C TRP A 36 4.65 0.24 -5.52
N GLY A 37 5.70 -0.12 -6.25
CA GLY A 37 5.90 -1.47 -6.77
C GLY A 37 5.94 -2.52 -5.65
N HIS A 38 6.72 -2.26 -4.61
CA HIS A 38 6.81 -3.16 -3.45
C HIS A 38 5.47 -3.32 -2.74
N LEU A 39 4.75 -2.23 -2.50
CA LEU A 39 3.44 -2.29 -1.82
C LEU A 39 2.38 -3.03 -2.68
N ARG A 40 2.41 -2.84 -4.00
CA ARG A 40 1.56 -3.57 -4.95
C ARG A 40 1.82 -5.07 -4.87
N ASP A 41 3.09 -5.48 -4.88
CA ASP A 41 3.45 -6.90 -4.94
C ASP A 41 3.19 -7.59 -3.58
N LEU A 42 3.45 -6.90 -2.47
CA LEU A 42 3.02 -7.34 -1.14
C LEU A 42 1.50 -7.51 -1.05
N HIS A 43 0.71 -6.54 -1.54
CA HIS A 43 -0.75 -6.65 -1.54
C HIS A 43 -1.22 -7.86 -2.35
N LYS A 44 -0.62 -8.14 -3.51
CA LYS A 44 -0.92 -9.32 -4.32
C LYS A 44 -0.63 -10.61 -3.55
N ALA A 45 0.53 -10.72 -2.90
CA ALA A 45 0.91 -11.89 -2.11
C ALA A 45 -0.08 -12.16 -0.95
N ILE A 46 -0.47 -11.12 -0.22
CA ILE A 46 -1.49 -11.23 0.84
C ILE A 46 -2.84 -11.65 0.26
N LYS A 47 -3.23 -11.07 -0.89
CA LYS A 47 -4.51 -11.38 -1.52
C LYS A 47 -4.60 -12.81 -2.01
N LEU A 48 -3.49 -13.39 -2.50
CA LEU A 48 -3.42 -14.82 -2.85
C LEU A 48 -3.73 -15.71 -1.63
N CYS A 49 -3.39 -15.25 -0.43
CA CYS A 49 -3.64 -15.97 0.81
C CYS A 49 -4.95 -15.55 1.49
N SER A 50 -5.84 -14.77 0.87
CA SER A 50 -6.96 -14.17 1.61
C SER A 50 -7.98 -15.18 2.13
N ILE A 51 -8.22 -16.28 1.41
CA ILE A 51 -9.13 -17.34 1.85
C ILE A 51 -8.57 -18.08 3.07
N PRO A 52 -7.35 -18.63 3.03
CA PRO A 52 -6.78 -19.31 4.19
C PRO A 52 -6.58 -18.36 5.39
N LEU A 53 -6.25 -17.07 5.16
CA LEU A 53 -6.08 -16.09 6.24
C LEU A 53 -7.39 -15.71 6.97
N LEU A 54 -8.53 -15.78 6.31
CA LEU A 54 -9.79 -15.23 6.84
C LEU A 54 -10.81 -16.28 7.30
N VAL A 55 -10.76 -17.51 6.78
CA VAL A 55 -11.87 -18.47 6.91
C VAL A 55 -11.45 -19.82 7.50
N TRP A 56 -10.15 -20.12 7.54
CA TRP A 56 -9.70 -21.51 7.51
C TRP A 56 -9.70 -22.19 8.88
N SER A 57 -10.36 -23.35 8.97
CA SER A 57 -10.38 -24.24 10.14
C SER A 57 -9.65 -25.58 9.93
N SER A 58 -9.21 -25.90 8.72
CA SER A 58 -8.60 -27.18 8.32
C SER A 58 -7.37 -26.95 7.43
N HIS A 59 -6.28 -27.70 7.61
CA HIS A 59 -4.99 -27.39 6.99
C HIS A 59 -4.76 -28.05 5.61
N ASP A 60 -4.78 -27.26 4.54
CA ASP A 60 -4.36 -27.56 3.15
C ASP A 60 -3.12 -26.75 2.71
N ASN A 61 -2.09 -27.43 2.21
CA ASN A 61 -0.89 -26.74 1.71
C ASN A 61 -1.14 -26.12 0.31
N ILE A 62 -0.77 -24.85 0.15
CA ILE A 62 -0.88 -24.13 -1.14
C ILE A 62 0.50 -23.64 -1.58
N THR A 63 0.95 -24.06 -2.76
CA THR A 63 2.23 -23.63 -3.33
C THR A 63 2.08 -22.28 -4.04
N LEU A 64 2.83 -21.28 -3.62
CA LEU A 64 2.73 -19.90 -4.12
C LEU A 64 3.60 -19.59 -5.36
N GLY A 65 4.37 -20.57 -5.84
CA GLY A 65 5.28 -20.44 -6.98
C GLY A 65 6.71 -20.87 -6.64
N ALA A 66 7.63 -20.71 -7.59
CA ALA A 66 9.06 -20.90 -7.34
C ALA A 66 9.59 -19.78 -6.42
N SER A 67 10.50 -20.12 -5.51
CA SER A 67 11.17 -19.14 -4.64
C SER A 67 11.75 -18.01 -5.49
N GLN A 68 11.33 -16.77 -5.23
CA GLN A 68 11.95 -15.60 -5.86
C GLN A 68 13.19 -15.22 -5.02
N GLU A 69 14.34 -15.15 -5.69
CA GLU A 69 15.60 -14.60 -5.16
C GLU A 69 15.47 -13.14 -4.74
#